data_AF-A0A829W5G1-F1
#
_entry.id   AF-A0A829W5G1-F1
#
_cell.length_a   1.000
_cell.length_b   1.000
_cell.length_c   1.000
_cell.angle_alpha   90.00
_cell.angle_beta   90.00
_cell.angle_gamma   90.00
#
_symmetry.space_group_name_H-M   'P 1'
#
loop_
_entity.id
_entity.type
_entity.pdbx_description
1 polymer ?
#
loop_
_entity_poly.entity_id
_entity_poly.type
_entity_poly.pdbx_seq_one_letter_code
_entity_poly.pdbx_strand_id
1 'polypeptide(L)' 'MKSLKLSKRMEQAVELMKQEEFYLCELPNWSFWGAYNLPGQTIRTDTMKALEHRGLVKIELATGEKRSSYVATLIKRQN' A
#
# COMPACT_ATOMS: atom_id res chain seq x y z
N MET A 1 -16.31 -18.69 -0.92
CA MET A 1 -15.27 -17.89 -1.64
C MET A 1 -13.91 -18.48 -1.30
N LYS A 2 -13.10 -18.88 -2.29
CA LYS A 2 -11.75 -19.40 -2.03
C LYS A 2 -10.93 -18.28 -1.37
N SER A 3 -10.46 -18.51 -0.14
CA SER A 3 -9.48 -17.64 0.50
C SER A 3 -8.23 -17.64 -0.37
N LEU A 4 -8.04 -16.60 -1.19
CA LEU A 4 -6.88 -16.47 -2.06
C LEU A 4 -5.66 -16.24 -1.16
N LYS A 5 -4.85 -17.29 -0.98
CA LYS A 5 -3.61 -17.23 -0.21
C LYS A 5 -2.75 -16.06 -0.70
N LEU A 6 -2.27 -15.24 0.23
CA LEU A 6 -1.34 -14.16 -0.05
C LEU A 6 0.07 -14.73 -0.22
N SER A 7 0.91 -14.05 -1.00
CA SER A 7 2.35 -14.34 -0.98
C SER A 7 2.97 -13.76 0.29
N LYS A 8 4.11 -14.30 0.74
CA LYS A 8 4.83 -13.77 1.91
C LYS A 8 5.08 -12.26 1.83
N ARG A 9 5.38 -11.75 0.62
CA ARG A 9 5.59 -10.33 0.37
C ARG A 9 4.31 -9.50 0.50
N MET A 10 3.17 -10.05 0.08
CA MET A 10 1.86 -9.42 0.28
C MET A 10 1.47 -9.41 1.76
N GLU A 11 1.72 -10.50 2.48
CA GLU A 11 1.47 -10.58 3.93
C GLU A 11 2.29 -9.52 4.68
N GLN A 12 3.59 -9.40 4.38
CA GLN A 12 4.45 -8.37 4.95
C GLN A 12 3.96 -6.95 4.63
N ALA A 13 3.53 -6.70 3.40
CA ALA A 13 2.96 -5.41 3.02
C ALA A 13 1.68 -5.11 3.80
N VAL A 14 0.79 -6.09 4.01
CA VAL A 14 -0.40 -5.92 4.84
C VAL A 14 -0.03 -5.63 6.30
N GLU A 15 0.93 -6.33 6.90
CA GLU A 15 1.37 -6.03 8.27
C GLU A 15 1.97 -4.63 8.42
N LEU A 16 2.69 -4.15 7.41
CA LEU A 16 3.20 -2.77 7.39
C LEU A 16 2.05 -1.76 7.32
N MET A 17 1.08 -1.98 6.43
CA MET A 17 -0.04 -1.06 6.25
C MET A 17 -1.07 -1.07 7.40
N LYS A 18 -1.00 -2.05 8.32
CA LYS A 18 -1.76 -2.00 9.58
C LYS A 18 -1.25 -0.90 10.51
N GLN A 19 0.01 -0.50 10.35
CA GLN A 19 0.66 0.48 11.21
C GLN A 19 0.41 1.91 10.73
N GLU A 20 0.45 2.13 9.42
CA GLU A 20 0.29 3.46 8.82
C GLU A 20 -0.19 3.38 7.36
N GLU A 21 -0.62 4.53 6.84
CA GLU A 21 -0.82 4.79 5.43
C GLU A 21 0.51 4.86 4.68
N PHE A 22 0.46 4.55 3.38
CA PHE A 22 1.64 4.60 2.52
C PHE A 22 1.39 5.51 1.33
N TYR A 23 2.38 6.30 0.95
CA TYR A 23 2.29 7.30 -0.12
C TYR A 23 3.14 6.87 -1.31
N LEU A 24 2.64 7.12 -2.52
CA LEU A 24 3.36 6.75 -3.74
C LEU A 24 4.59 7.63 -3.94
N CYS A 25 5.76 7.03 -3.96
CA CYS A 25 7.03 7.63 -4.36
C CYS A 25 7.35 7.18 -5.79
N GLU A 26 7.31 8.12 -6.73
CA GLU A 26 7.66 7.88 -8.13
C GLU A 26 9.13 8.24 -8.38
N LEU A 27 9.91 7.26 -8.86
CA LEU A 27 11.25 7.49 -9.41
C LEU A 27 11.23 7.21 -10.92
N PRO A 28 12.21 7.73 -11.69
CA PRO A 28 12.20 7.62 -13.15
C PRO A 28 12.08 6.19 -13.69
N ASN A 29 12.61 5.20 -12.97
CA ASN A 29 12.68 3.81 -13.42
C ASN A 29 11.83 2.84 -12.59
N TRP A 30 11.30 3.28 -11.44
CA TRP A 30 10.51 2.43 -10.56
C TRP A 30 9.67 3.25 -9.60
N SER A 31 8.57 2.68 -9.12
CA SER A 31 7.72 3.31 -8.11
C SER A 31 7.58 2.39 -6.90
N PHE A 32 7.57 2.99 -5.72
CA PHE A 32 7.33 2.31 -4.46
C PHE A 32 6.44 3.15 -3.58
N TRP A 33 5.92 2.54 -2.54
CA TRP A 33 5.06 3.17 -1.56
C TRP A 33 5.83 3.25 -0.26
N GLY A 34 6.02 4.46 0.27
CA GLY A 34 6.73 4.71 1.52
C GLY A 34 5.77 5.20 2.61
N ALA A 35 6.06 4.87 3.86
CA ALA A 35 5.37 5.45 5.02
C ALA A 35 6.21 6.58 5.62
N TYR A 36 5.56 7.57 6.25
CA TYR A 36 6.26 8.71 6.83
C TYR A 36 6.94 8.34 8.14
N ASN A 37 6.26 7.60 9.01
CA ASN A 37 6.81 7.25 10.33
C ASN A 37 7.51 5.88 10.34
N LEU A 38 7.64 5.21 9.19
CA LEU A 38 8.39 3.96 9.04
C LEU A 38 9.59 4.15 8.10
N PRO A 39 10.67 4.81 8.55
CA PRO A 39 11.82 5.11 7.70
C PRO A 39 12.44 3.82 7.13
N GLY A 40 12.66 3.82 5.82
CA GLY A 40 13.25 2.69 5.09
C GLY A 40 12.27 1.55 4.75
N GLN A 41 11.05 1.56 5.29
CA GLN A 41 10.03 0.58 4.92
C GLN A 41 9.32 1.01 3.64
N THR A 42 9.39 0.17 2.62
CA THR A 42 8.77 0.44 1.32
C THR A 42 8.02 -0.79 0.81
N ILE A 43 6.91 -0.53 0.13
CA ILE A 43 6.11 -1.55 -0.55
C ILE A 43 6.17 -1.25 -2.04
N ARG A 44 6.64 -2.20 -2.85
CA ARG A 44 6.69 -1.96 -4.30
C ARG A 44 5.29 -1.85 -4.89
N THR A 45 5.14 -1.03 -5.93
CA THR A 45 3.85 -0.75 -6.57
C THR A 45 3.14 -1.98 -7.12
N ASP A 46 3.86 -2.98 -7.62
CA ASP A 46 3.28 -4.25 -8.07
C ASP A 46 2.57 -5.00 -6.93
N THR A 47 3.13 -4.96 -5.72
CA THR A 47 2.48 -5.54 -4.53
C THR A 47 1.25 -4.74 -4.14
N MET A 48 1.33 -3.41 -4.15
CA MET A 48 0.22 -2.53 -3.78
C MET A 48 -0.98 -2.72 -4.71
N LYS A 49 -0.75 -2.70 -6.04
CA LYS A 49 -1.81 -2.93 -7.05
C LYS A 49 -2.42 -4.33 -6.93
N ALA A 50 -1.62 -5.33 -6.62
CA ALA A 50 -2.12 -6.68 -6.45
C ALA A 50 -2.98 -6.84 -5.18
N LEU A 51 -2.66 -6.11 -4.11
CA LEU A 51 -3.48 -6.04 -2.89
C LEU A 51 -4.78 -5.25 -3.13
N GLU A 52 -4.72 -4.17 -3.90
CA GLU A 52 -5.88 -3.39 -4.32
C GLU A 52 -6.84 -4.23 -5.17
N HIS A 53 -6.34 -4.93 -6.18
CA HIS A 53 -7.15 -5.82 -7.01
C HIS A 53 -7.83 -6.96 -6.20
N ARG A 54 -7.27 -7.29 -5.03
CA ARG A 54 -7.84 -8.27 -4.09
C ARG A 54 -8.81 -7.64 -3.09
N GLY A 55 -9.06 -6.34 -3.16
CA GLY A 55 -9.93 -5.61 -2.25
C GLY A 55 -9.41 -5.53 -0.82
N LEU A 56 -8.08 -5.56 -0.63
CA LEU A 56 -7.44 -5.43 0.68
C LEU A 56 -6.90 -4.03 0.94
N VAL A 57 -6.48 -3.35 -0.13
CA VAL A 57 -5.95 -1.99 -0.11
C VAL A 57 -6.84 -1.11 -0.97
N LYS A 58 -6.99 0.14 -0.55
CA LYS A 58 -7.60 1.19 -1.35
C LYS A 58 -6.52 2.22 -1.69
N ILE A 59 -6.37 2.51 -2.97
CA ILE A 59 -5.48 3.59 -3.44
C ILE A 59 -6.36 4.77 -3.82
N GLU A 60 -6.08 5.93 -3.25
CA GLU A 60 -6.84 7.16 -3.49
C GLU A 60 -5.90 8.33 -3.79
N LEU A 61 -6.44 9.38 -4.40
CA LEU A 61 -5.72 10.63 -4.54
C LEU A 61 -5.47 11.23 -3.15
N ALA A 62 -4.22 11.57 -2.87
CA ALA A 62 -3.84 12.20 -1.62
C ALA A 62 -4.17 13.72 -1.67
N THR A 63 -5.46 14.04 -1.57
CA THR A 63 -5.93 15.43 -1.63
C THR A 63 -5.42 16.25 -0.44
N GLY A 64 -4.69 17.32 -0.71
CA GLY A 64 -4.07 18.18 0.32
C GLY A 64 -2.64 17.79 0.68
N GLU A 65 -2.14 16.67 0.16
CA GLU A 65 -0.81 16.17 0.51
C GLU A 65 0.25 16.67 -0.47
N LYS A 66 1.27 17.35 0.07
CA LYS A 66 2.29 18.03 -0.76
C LYS A 66 3.32 17.09 -1.40
N ARG A 67 3.37 15.84 -0.96
CA ARG A 67 4.52 14.95 -1.21
C ARG A 67 4.23 13.78 -2.14
N SER A 68 2.96 13.46 -2.38
CA SER A 68 2.56 12.42 -3.33
C SER A 68 1.17 12.68 -3.86
N SER A 69 0.90 12.25 -5.09
CA SER A 69 -0.44 12.31 -5.66
C SER A 69 -1.35 11.19 -5.15
N TYR A 70 -0.81 10.12 -4.55
CA TYR A 70 -1.59 8.95 -4.14
C TYR A 70 -1.22 8.46 -2.73
N VAL A 71 -2.25 8.00 -2.01
CA VAL A 71 -2.15 7.33 -0.72
C VAL A 71 -2.81 5.96 -0.81
N ALA A 72 -2.22 4.98 -0.13
CA ALA A 72 -2.71 3.62 -0.01
C ALA A 72 -3.03 3.33 1.46
N THR A 73 -4.24 2.86 1.71
CA THR A 73 -4.73 2.49 3.05
C THR A 73 -5.30 1.08 3.04
N LEU A 74 -5.22 0.37 4.17
CA LEU A 74 -5.91 -0.90 4.29
C LEU A 74 -7.41 -0.69 4.40
N ILE A 75 -8.16 -1.46 3.63
CA ILE A 75 -9.61 -1.54 3.78
C ILE A 75 -9.87 -2.28 5.09
N LYS A 76 -10.27 -1.55 6.13
CA LYS A 76 -10.79 -2.15 7.35
C LYS A 76 -12.03 -2.96 6.95
N ARG A 77 -11.93 -4.29 6.96
CA ARG A 77 -13.12 -5.13 6.92
C ARG A 77 -13.91 -4.78 8.19
N GLN A 78 -15.01 -4.06 8.03
CA GLN A 78 -16.06 -4.03 9.04
C GLN A 78 -16.50 -5.48 9.20
N ASN A 79 -16.14 -6.07 10.33
CA ASN A 79 -16.80 -7.28 10.82
C ASN A 79 -18.18 -6.88 11.34
#